data_AF-A0A2U9PQ23-F1
#
_entry.id   AF-A0A2U9PQ23-F1
#
_cell.length_a   1.000
_cell.length_b   1.000
_cell.length_c   1.000
_cell.angle_alpha   90.00
_cell.angle_beta   90.00
_cell.angle_gamma   90.00
#
_symmetry.space_group_name_H-M   'P 1'
#
loop_
_entity.id
_entity.type
_entity.pdbx_description
1 polymer ?
#
loop_
_entity_poly.entity_id
_entity_poly.type
_entity_poly.pdbx_seq_one_letter_code
_entity_poly.pdbx_strand_id
1 'polypeptide(L)'
;MACDASNASPPPPDGLKAAGLRVWAAIHSEYEFPGSPEATLLVEELARTADMVDRLQRIVDEAPTLRTRGSRSQDVAIPELEALRAYRGQYAALIRQLDLPAPIDDDDLDPRPDVPMSRTQAARVAAQARWSKP
;
A
#
# COMPACT_ATOMS: atom_id res chain seq x y z
N MET A 1 3.75 33.58 -18.36
CA MET A 1 3.09 33.08 -17.14
C MET A 1 2.32 31.84 -17.55
N ALA A 2 2.99 30.69 -17.57
CA ALA A 2 2.38 29.41 -17.88
C ALA A 2 1.94 28.80 -16.55
N CYS A 3 0.64 28.60 -16.38
CA CYS A 3 0.12 27.77 -15.31
C CYS A 3 0.45 26.32 -15.68
N ASP A 4 1.41 25.74 -14.96
CA ASP A 4 1.86 24.37 -15.18
C ASP A 4 0.72 23.39 -14.87
N ALA A 5 0.38 22.57 -15.85
CA ALA A 5 -0.71 21.62 -15.76
C ALA A 5 -0.13 20.22 -15.63
N SER A 6 -0.02 19.69 -14.40
CA SER A 6 -0.14 18.24 -14.13
C SER A 6 0.02 17.92 -12.63
N ASN A 7 -0.89 18.39 -11.78
CA ASN A 7 -1.01 17.89 -10.41
C ASN A 7 -2.07 16.78 -10.33
N ALA A 8 -2.13 15.93 -11.36
CA ALA A 8 -3.17 14.91 -11.52
C ALA A 8 -2.54 13.53 -11.36
N SER A 9 -2.91 12.83 -10.29
CA SER A 9 -2.53 11.44 -10.07
C SER A 9 -2.82 10.61 -11.33
N PRO A 10 -1.94 9.64 -11.69
CA PRO A 10 -2.15 8.81 -12.87
C PRO A 10 -3.50 8.08 -12.80
N PRO A 11 -4.14 7.81 -13.96
CA PRO A 11 -5.41 7.11 -13.98
C PRO A 11 -5.25 5.73 -13.33
N PRO A 12 -6.21 5.31 -12.48
CA PRO A 12 -6.15 4.01 -11.85
C PRO A 12 -6.25 2.88 -12.89
N PRO A 13 -5.63 1.71 -12.61
CA PRO A 13 -5.80 0.52 -13.42
C PRO A 13 -7.26 0.09 -13.55
N ASP A 14 -7.59 -0.51 -14.69
CA ASP A 14 -8.94 -1.01 -14.94
C ASP A 14 -9.33 -2.11 -13.93
N GLY A 15 -10.61 -2.11 -13.58
CA GLY A 15 -11.24 -3.16 -12.78
C GLY A 15 -11.11 -3.00 -11.26
N LEU A 16 -10.39 -1.99 -10.76
CA LEU A 16 -10.35 -1.67 -9.34
C LEU A 16 -11.74 -1.38 -8.77
N LYS A 17 -11.97 -1.77 -7.52
CA LYS A 17 -13.17 -1.48 -6.74
C LYS A 17 -12.85 -0.39 -5.72
N ALA A 18 -13.82 -0.09 -4.85
CA ALA A 18 -13.74 1.04 -3.94
C ALA A 18 -12.52 1.01 -3.01
N ALA A 19 -12.10 -0.18 -2.54
CA ALA A 19 -10.94 -0.28 -1.64
C ALA A 19 -9.63 -0.01 -2.37
N GLY A 20 -9.43 -0.62 -3.55
CA GLY A 20 -8.27 -0.42 -4.40
C GLY A 20 -8.17 1.01 -4.92
N LEU A 21 -9.27 1.61 -5.35
CA LEU A 21 -9.31 3.02 -5.78
C LEU A 21 -8.88 3.98 -4.65
N ARG A 22 -9.31 3.72 -3.41
CA ARG A 22 -8.86 4.52 -2.26
C ARG A 22 -7.36 4.40 -2.01
N VAL A 23 -6.81 3.18 -2.09
CA VAL A 23 -5.36 2.96 -1.93
C VAL A 23 -4.59 3.67 -3.05
N TRP A 24 -5.04 3.51 -4.29
CA TRP A 24 -4.42 4.15 -5.45
C TRP A 24 -4.38 5.67 -5.32
N ALA A 25 -5.52 6.28 -4.99
CA ALA A 25 -5.64 7.72 -4.81
C ALA A 25 -4.80 8.22 -3.64
N ALA A 26 -4.82 7.53 -2.49
CA ALA A 26 -4.05 7.94 -1.31
C ALA A 26 -2.55 7.97 -1.61
N ILE A 27 -2.01 6.90 -2.22
CA ILE A 27 -0.58 6.83 -2.53
C ILE A 27 -0.20 7.89 -3.57
N HIS A 28 -0.93 7.99 -4.68
CA HIS A 28 -0.61 8.96 -5.73
C HIS A 28 -1.00 10.42 -5.40
N SER A 29 -1.61 10.67 -4.23
CA SER A 29 -1.81 12.02 -3.71
C SER A 29 -0.61 12.54 -2.90
N GLU A 30 0.24 11.62 -2.42
CA GLU A 30 1.41 11.95 -1.60
C GLU A 30 2.74 11.64 -2.30
N TYR A 31 2.77 10.64 -3.18
CA TYR A 31 3.99 10.14 -3.81
C TYR A 31 3.86 10.13 -5.32
N GLU A 32 4.94 10.55 -5.99
CA GLU A 32 5.16 10.36 -7.42
C GLU A 32 6.27 9.33 -7.63
N PHE A 33 6.18 8.56 -8.71
CA PHE A 33 7.16 7.49 -9.04
C PHE A 33 7.85 7.74 -10.40
N PRO A 34 8.50 8.89 -10.61
CA PRO A 34 9.21 9.15 -11.86
C PRO A 34 10.37 8.15 -12.02
N GLY A 35 10.45 7.50 -13.18
CA GLY A 35 11.56 6.57 -13.48
C GLY A 35 11.52 5.21 -12.79
N SER A 36 10.50 4.92 -11.97
CA SER A 36 10.36 3.64 -11.23
C SER A 36 9.10 2.86 -11.62
N PRO A 37 9.04 2.24 -12.81
CA PRO A 37 7.88 1.48 -13.26
C PRO A 37 7.53 0.31 -12.33
N GLU A 38 8.52 -0.30 -11.68
CA GLU A 38 8.33 -1.37 -10.69
C GLU A 38 7.55 -0.90 -9.46
N ALA A 39 7.69 0.36 -9.05
CA ALA A 39 6.94 0.92 -7.94
C ALA A 39 5.47 1.10 -8.31
N THR A 40 5.20 1.63 -9.50
CA THR A 40 3.85 1.74 -10.04
C THR A 40 3.17 0.37 -10.11
N LEU A 41 3.89 -0.67 -10.55
CA LEU A 41 3.37 -2.05 -10.57
C LEU A 41 3.09 -2.59 -9.16
N LEU A 42 3.93 -2.28 -8.18
CA LEU A 42 3.69 -2.66 -6.79
C LEU A 42 2.47 -1.95 -6.19
N VAL A 43 2.27 -0.67 -6.52
CA VAL A 43 1.08 0.09 -6.09
C VAL A 43 -0.19 -0.46 -6.75
N GLU A 44 -0.14 -0.83 -8.02
CA GLU A 44 -1.24 -1.50 -8.70
C GLU A 44 -1.59 -2.84 -8.00
N GLU A 45 -0.60 -3.69 -7.75
CA GLU A 45 -0.82 -4.98 -7.10
C GLU A 45 -1.35 -4.80 -5.66
N LEU A 46 -0.85 -3.78 -4.95
CA LEU A 46 -1.36 -3.40 -3.63
C LEU A 46 -2.83 -2.99 -3.67
N ALA A 47 -3.23 -2.19 -4.66
CA ALA A 47 -4.61 -1.75 -4.85
C ALA A 47 -5.54 -2.94 -5.18
N ARG A 48 -5.12 -3.83 -6.08
CA ARG A 48 -5.87 -5.06 -6.40
C ARG A 48 -5.99 -5.98 -5.18
N THR A 49 -4.92 -6.12 -4.40
CA THR A 49 -4.92 -6.88 -3.14
C THR A 49 -5.89 -6.27 -2.12
N ALA A 50 -5.98 -4.94 -2.03
CA ALA A 50 -6.91 -4.25 -1.14
C ALA A 50 -8.38 -4.59 -1.45
N ASP A 51 -8.74 -4.66 -2.74
CA ASP A 51 -10.08 -5.08 -3.17
C ASP A 51 -10.40 -6.52 -2.76
N MET A 52 -9.42 -7.42 -2.88
CA MET A 52 -9.57 -8.80 -2.46
C MET A 52 -9.72 -8.94 -0.94
N VAL A 53 -8.95 -8.18 -0.16
CA VAL A 53 -9.07 -8.12 1.29
C VAL A 53 -10.45 -7.60 1.69
N ASP A 54 -10.93 -6.51 1.10
CA ASP A 54 -12.26 -5.95 1.40
C ASP A 54 -13.38 -6.94 1.07
N ARG A 55 -13.31 -7.60 -0.09
CA ARG A 55 -14.28 -8.63 -0.49
C ARG A 55 -14.32 -9.80 0.50
N LEU A 56 -13.14 -10.35 0.84
CA LEU A 56 -13.06 -11.49 1.76
C LEU A 56 -13.46 -11.10 3.18
N GLN A 57 -13.12 -9.89 3.61
CA GLN A 57 -13.53 -9.36 4.92
C GLN A 57 -15.06 -9.31 5.03
N ARG A 58 -15.76 -8.79 4.00
CA ARG A 58 -17.23 -8.78 3.97
C ARG A 58 -17.83 -10.19 4.07
N ILE A 59 -17.28 -11.15 3.33
CA ILE A 59 -17.75 -12.55 3.40
C ILE A 59 -17.57 -13.13 4.80
N VAL A 60 -16.42 -12.86 5.43
CA VAL A 60 -16.12 -13.34 6.79
C VAL A 60 -17.02 -12.66 7.84
N ASP A 61 -17.30 -11.36 7.69
CA ASP A 61 -18.16 -10.60 8.61
C ASP A 61 -19.62 -11.01 8.51
N GLU A 62 -20.10 -11.37 7.32
CA GLU A 62 -21.47 -11.83 7.08
C GLU A 62 -21.66 -13.33 7.38
N ALA A 63 -20.57 -14.07 7.64
CA ALA A 63 -20.64 -15.50 7.89
C ALA A 63 -21.35 -15.80 9.22
N PRO A 64 -22.33 -16.73 9.25
CA PRO A 64 -23.03 -17.09 10.49
C PRO A 64 -22.11 -17.80 11.50
N THR A 65 -21.03 -18.41 11.02
CA THR A 65 -19.99 -19.05 11.83
C THR A 65 -18.66 -18.98 11.09
N LEU A 66 -17.57 -18.86 11.85
CA LEU A 66 -16.20 -18.92 11.33
C LEU A 66 -15.66 -20.36 11.28
N ARG A 67 -16.52 -21.35 11.53
CA ARG A 67 -16.17 -22.77 11.61
C ARG A 67 -17.01 -23.58 10.64
N THR A 68 -16.38 -24.52 9.94
CA THR A 68 -17.04 -25.51 9.08
C THR A 68 -16.59 -26.93 9.41
N ARG A 69 -17.36 -27.93 8.99
CA ARG A 69 -17.05 -29.34 9.23
C ARG A 69 -15.95 -29.78 8.26
N GLY A 70 -14.81 -30.17 8.81
CA GLY A 70 -13.71 -30.76 8.07
C GLY A 70 -14.00 -32.20 7.64
N SER A 71 -13.18 -32.73 6.72
CA SER A 71 -13.35 -34.09 6.17
C SER A 71 -13.22 -35.22 7.19
N ARG A 72 -12.57 -34.97 8.35
CA ARG A 72 -12.47 -35.92 9.48
C ARG A 72 -13.47 -35.60 10.59
N SER A 73 -14.57 -34.94 10.24
CA SER A 73 -15.64 -34.53 11.15
C SER A 73 -15.22 -33.56 12.27
N GLN A 74 -14.05 -32.96 12.18
CA GLN A 74 -13.56 -31.94 13.12
C GLN A 74 -13.97 -30.54 12.70
N ASP A 75 -14.12 -29.62 13.64
CA ASP A 75 -14.39 -28.21 13.33
C ASP A 75 -13.09 -27.52 12.87
N VAL A 76 -13.10 -27.01 11.64
CA VAL A 76 -12.00 -26.24 11.03
C VAL A 76 -12.46 -24.82 10.72
N ALA A 77 -11.53 -23.90 10.45
CA ALA A 77 -11.88 -22.56 10.01
C ALA A 77 -12.56 -22.60 8.63
N ILE A 78 -13.43 -21.62 8.33
CA ILE A 78 -13.94 -21.46 6.96
C ILE A 78 -12.80 -21.09 6.00
N PRO A 79 -12.80 -21.61 4.75
CA PRO A 79 -11.73 -21.34 3.79
C PRO A 79 -11.47 -19.85 3.53
N GLU A 80 -12.52 -19.03 3.57
CA GLU A 80 -12.45 -17.59 3.33
C GLU A 80 -11.66 -16.87 4.42
N LEU A 81 -11.70 -17.36 5.66
CA LEU A 81 -10.90 -16.81 6.76
C LEU A 81 -9.41 -17.11 6.56
N GLU A 82 -9.06 -18.28 6.04
CA GLU A 82 -7.68 -18.62 5.71
C GLU A 82 -7.17 -17.78 4.51
N ALA A 83 -7.98 -17.66 3.47
CA ALA A 83 -7.67 -16.81 2.32
C ALA A 83 -7.48 -15.34 2.74
N LEU A 84 -8.36 -14.81 3.59
CA LEU A 84 -8.26 -13.45 4.12
C LEU A 84 -6.94 -13.21 4.86
N ARG A 85 -6.51 -14.17 5.69
CA ARG A 85 -5.21 -14.09 6.39
C ARG A 85 -4.05 -14.05 5.40
N ALA A 86 -4.10 -14.86 4.34
CA ALA A 86 -3.07 -14.87 3.30
C ALA A 86 -2.99 -13.52 2.56
N TYR A 87 -4.12 -12.99 2.09
CA TYR A 87 -4.14 -11.70 1.39
C TYR A 87 -3.74 -10.52 2.28
N ARG A 88 -4.08 -10.54 3.57
CA ARG A 88 -3.56 -9.54 4.54
C ARG A 88 -2.05 -9.62 4.71
N GLY A 89 -1.50 -10.84 4.72
CA GLY A 89 -0.05 -11.06 4.73
C GLY A 89 0.62 -10.50 3.48
N GLN A 90 0.06 -10.78 2.30
CA GLN A 90 0.54 -10.24 1.02
C GLN A 90 0.46 -8.70 0.98
N TYR A 91 -0.66 -8.12 1.41
CA TYR A 91 -0.84 -6.67 1.50
C TYR A 91 0.24 -6.01 2.37
N ALA A 92 0.51 -6.57 3.55
CA ALA A 92 1.55 -6.07 4.44
C ALA A 92 2.96 -6.25 3.84
N ALA A 93 3.21 -7.32 3.08
CA ALA A 93 4.49 -7.52 2.39
C ALA A 93 4.70 -6.49 1.27
N LEU A 94 3.66 -6.21 0.47
CA LEU A 94 3.71 -5.21 -0.60
C LEU A 94 3.97 -3.81 -0.04
N ILE A 95 3.33 -3.44 1.09
CA ILE A 95 3.62 -2.15 1.77
C ILE A 95 5.10 -2.07 2.19
N ARG A 96 5.65 -3.13 2.78
CA ARG A 96 7.07 -3.14 3.19
C ARG A 96 8.01 -3.10 2.00
N GLN A 97 7.64 -3.72 0.89
CA GLN A 97 8.44 -3.69 -0.34
C GLN A 97 8.42 -2.30 -0.98
N LEU A 98 7.27 -1.61 -0.94
CA LEU A 98 7.15 -0.23 -1.33
C LEU A 98 8.01 0.68 -0.47
N ASP A 99 8.23 0.40 0.82
CA ASP A 99 9.21 1.13 1.67
C ASP A 99 9.08 2.66 1.51
N LEU A 100 7.84 3.15 1.54
CA LEU A 100 7.55 4.56 1.32
C LEU A 100 8.08 5.37 2.52
N PRO A 101 8.75 6.51 2.28
CA PRO A 101 9.14 7.40 3.35
C PRO A 101 7.88 7.95 4.03
N ALA A 102 8.01 8.34 5.31
CA ALA A 102 6.94 9.07 5.99
C ALA A 102 6.66 10.40 5.27
N PRO A 103 5.42 10.94 5.34
CA PRO A 103 5.10 12.25 4.79
C PRO A 103 6.07 13.32 5.30
N ILE A 104 6.47 14.23 4.42
CA ILE A 104 7.35 15.35 4.78
C ILE A 104 6.48 16.39 5.46
N ASP A 105 6.69 16.64 6.75
CA ASP A 105 6.20 17.85 7.39
C ASP A 105 7.11 19.02 6.98
N ASP A 106 6.52 20.19 6.71
CA ASP A 106 7.27 21.39 6.26
C ASP A 106 8.39 21.81 7.23
N ASP A 107 8.32 21.41 8.50
CA ASP A 107 9.33 21.67 9.53
C ASP A 107 10.60 20.77 9.42
N ASP A 108 10.56 19.69 8.65
CA ASP A 108 11.67 18.72 8.52
C ASP A 108 12.65 19.06 7.37
N LEU A 109 12.41 20.15 6.62
CA LEU A 109 13.17 20.53 5.41
C LEU A 109 14.50 21.26 5.68
N ASP A 110 14.90 21.48 6.93
CA ASP A 110 16.10 22.26 7.27
C ASP A 110 17.20 21.39 7.91
N PRO A 111 17.98 20.61 7.11
CA PRO A 111 19.08 19.84 7.63
C PRO A 111 20.22 20.80 8.00
N ARG A 112 20.34 21.11 9.30
CA ARG A 112 21.56 21.73 9.80
C ARG A 112 22.74 20.78 9.55
N PRO A 113 23.83 21.22 8.89
CA PRO A 113 24.88 20.34 8.39
C PRO A 113 25.67 19.58 9.46
N ASP A 114 25.57 19.96 10.74
CA ASP A 114 26.42 19.45 11.83
C ASP A 114 25.69 18.55 12.85
N VAL A 115 24.44 18.15 12.59
CA VAL A 115 23.70 17.24 13.49
C VAL A 115 23.70 15.82 12.93
N PRO A 116 24.18 14.80 13.68
CA PRO A 116 24.07 13.42 13.25
C PRO A 116 22.61 13.06 13.04
N MET A 117 22.27 12.64 11.82
CA MET A 117 20.90 12.25 11.49
C MET A 117 20.41 11.13 12.41
N SER A 118 19.17 11.26 12.88
CA SER A 118 18.53 10.16 13.61
C SER A 118 18.35 8.95 12.67
N ARG A 119 18.22 7.74 13.24
CA ARG A 119 17.98 6.52 12.44
C ARG A 119 16.75 6.65 11.53
N THR A 120 15.74 7.40 11.97
CA THR A 120 14.53 7.70 11.20
C THR A 120 14.84 8.64 10.04
N GLN A 121 15.63 9.69 10.25
CA GLN A 121 16.07 10.60 9.18
C GLN A 121 16.94 9.88 8.15
N ALA A 122 17.87 9.03 8.58
CA ALA A 122 18.71 8.25 7.67
C ALA A 122 17.89 7.26 6.81
N ALA A 123 16.88 6.60 7.40
CA ALA A 123 15.97 5.73 6.66
C ALA A 123 15.13 6.51 5.63
N ARG A 124 14.66 7.71 5.98
CA ARG A 124 13.93 8.60 5.07
C ARG A 124 14.80 9.08 3.92
N VAL A 125 16.03 9.54 4.18
CA VAL A 125 16.97 9.99 3.13
C VAL A 125 17.31 8.81 2.20
N ALA A 126 17.50 7.60 2.73
CA ALA A 126 17.74 6.42 1.92
C ALA A 126 16.54 6.05 1.03
N ALA A 127 15.32 6.11 1.58
CA ALA A 127 14.09 5.90 0.82
C ALA A 127 13.92 6.99 -0.24
N GLN A 128 14.06 8.27 0.13
CA GLN A 128 13.96 9.40 -0.80
C GLN A 128 15.00 9.31 -1.91
N ALA A 129 16.26 8.97 -1.60
CA ALA A 129 17.30 8.75 -2.60
C ALA A 129 17.01 7.58 -3.55
N ARG A 130 16.16 6.61 -3.17
CA ARG A 130 15.67 5.54 -4.04
C ARG A 130 14.68 6.06 -5.07
N TRP A 131 13.90 7.09 -4.73
CA TRP A 131 12.79 7.61 -5.53
C TRP A 131 13.09 8.93 -6.24
N SER A 132 14.04 9.72 -5.73
CA SER A 132 14.36 11.07 -6.21
C SER A 132 15.47 11.09 -7.28
N LYS A 133 15.86 9.94 -7.83
CA LYS A 133 16.92 9.86 -8.83
C LYS A 133 16.30 9.78 -10.24
N PRO A 134 16.67 10.71 -11.16
CA PRO A 134 16.13 10.76 -12.53
C PRO A 134 16.59 9.57 -13.38
#